data_AF-A0A3B8Q1S2-F1
#
_entry.id   AF-A0A3B8Q1S2-F1
#
_cell.length_a   1.000
_cell.length_b   1.000
_cell.length_c   1.000
_cell.angle_alpha   90.00
_cell.angle_beta   90.00
_cell.angle_gamma   90.00
#
_symmetry.space_group_name_H-M   'P 1'
#
loop_
_entity.id
_entity.type
_entity.pdbx_description
1 polymer ?
#
loop_
_entity_poly.entity_id
_entity_poly.type
_entity_poly.pdbx_seq_one_letter_code
_entity_poly.pdbx_strand_id
1 'polypeptide(L)'
;MAAFADLGIPFPLFEAPISSCPDYLGRQHCCVSAQSRDHCFRLGVGSWVKLGCPACGGDLFLAPTADAGRATTCRHCGAPTPAPLLDRDEGFVCYEALRDGLAGYTKDSDFGMISWEQMETGWTHGIPGGRFPGHETRTTSEGWVQVKLPRATLSELTRTPNFVTWQGDRWLFQGTQPMIYVGEWKKRDFETHSPRGMPAEEFFKQVMRDYDPRLWSYVDNVCIYVFRGSQTGVYAAYYDVD
;
A
#
# COMPACT_ATOMS: atom_id res chain seq x y z
N MET A 1 20.82 -5.75 -2.56
CA MET A 1 19.80 -6.82 -2.64
C MET A 1 18.93 -6.53 -3.85
N ALA A 2 18.38 -7.55 -4.52
CA ALA A 2 17.57 -7.34 -5.72
C ALA A 2 16.23 -6.65 -5.37
N ALA A 3 15.83 -5.70 -6.20
CA ALA A 3 14.51 -5.05 -6.21
C ALA A 3 13.63 -5.66 -7.32
N PHE A 4 12.34 -5.34 -7.32
CA PHE A 4 11.41 -5.82 -8.35
C PHE A 4 11.78 -5.35 -9.77
N ALA A 5 12.40 -4.17 -9.90
CA ALA A 5 12.90 -3.68 -11.19
C ALA A 5 13.97 -4.60 -11.78
N ASP A 6 14.82 -5.21 -10.94
CA ASP A 6 15.87 -6.15 -11.38
C ASP A 6 15.27 -7.46 -11.93
N LEU A 7 14.02 -7.77 -11.56
CA LEU A 7 13.26 -8.91 -12.07
C LEU A 7 12.40 -8.55 -13.30
N GLY A 8 12.42 -7.31 -13.78
CA GLY A 8 11.59 -6.86 -14.89
C GLY A 8 10.11 -6.65 -14.54
N ILE A 9 9.77 -6.57 -13.25
CA ILE A 9 8.39 -6.40 -12.74
C ILE A 9 8.25 -5.18 -11.83
N PRO A 10 8.61 -3.96 -12.29
CA PRO A 10 8.72 -2.80 -11.42
C PRO A 10 7.37 -2.35 -10.83
N PHE A 11 7.39 -2.02 -9.53
CA PHE A 11 6.32 -1.26 -8.88
C PHE A 11 6.79 0.18 -8.68
N PRO A 12 6.12 1.20 -9.27
CA PRO A 12 6.55 2.59 -9.18
C PRO A 12 6.68 3.15 -7.77
N LEU A 13 5.94 2.58 -6.81
CA LEU A 13 5.97 3.01 -5.41
C LEU A 13 6.81 2.09 -4.52
N PHE A 14 7.50 1.08 -5.06
CA PHE A 14 8.27 0.12 -4.26
C PHE A 14 9.66 -0.12 -4.87
N GLU A 15 10.66 0.53 -4.30
CA GLU A 15 12.07 0.39 -4.69
C GLU A 15 12.90 -0.39 -3.66
N ALA A 16 12.30 -0.76 -2.53
CA ALA A 16 12.95 -1.55 -1.50
C ALA A 16 13.34 -2.97 -1.99
N PRO A 17 14.29 -3.65 -1.30
CA PRO A 17 14.61 -5.04 -1.56
C PRO A 17 13.37 -5.95 -1.55
N ILE A 18 13.36 -6.97 -2.41
CA ILE A 18 12.25 -7.93 -2.50
C ILE A 18 11.99 -8.63 -1.15
N SER A 19 13.03 -8.85 -0.35
CA SER A 19 12.92 -9.43 1.00
C SER A 19 12.05 -8.60 1.96
N SER A 20 11.84 -7.31 1.65
CA SER A 20 10.96 -6.42 2.41
C SER A 20 9.49 -6.51 1.96
N CYS A 21 9.16 -7.34 0.97
CA CYS A 21 7.78 -7.58 0.53
C CYS A 21 7.32 -8.97 1.00
N PRO A 22 6.48 -9.07 2.05
CA PRO A 22 6.06 -10.35 2.62
C PRO A 22 5.13 -11.12 1.69
N ASP A 23 4.52 -10.43 0.72
CA ASP A 23 3.52 -11.02 -0.16
C ASP A 23 4.13 -11.64 -1.41
N TYR A 24 5.39 -11.35 -1.76
CA TYR A 24 6.02 -11.92 -2.94
C TYR A 24 6.43 -13.38 -2.72
N LEU A 25 5.91 -14.28 -3.55
CA LEU A 25 6.11 -15.73 -3.41
C LEU A 25 6.75 -16.39 -4.64
N GLY A 26 7.14 -15.58 -5.64
CA GLY A 26 7.67 -16.09 -6.91
C GLY A 26 6.61 -16.89 -7.67
N ARG A 27 6.97 -18.08 -8.14
CA ARG A 27 6.09 -18.87 -9.02
C ARG A 27 4.88 -19.43 -8.27
N GLN A 28 3.67 -19.02 -8.66
CA GLN A 28 2.41 -19.54 -8.13
C GLN A 28 1.32 -19.64 -9.23
N HIS A 29 0.16 -20.21 -8.90
CA HIS A 29 -1.03 -20.19 -9.75
C HIS A 29 -1.86 -18.93 -9.46
N CYS A 30 -2.01 -18.05 -10.45
CA CYS A 30 -2.79 -16.81 -10.30
C CYS A 30 -4.28 -17.09 -10.35
N CYS A 31 -5.02 -16.69 -9.31
CA CYS A 31 -6.47 -16.92 -9.23
C CYS A 31 -7.28 -16.08 -10.22
N VAL A 32 -6.73 -14.96 -10.71
CA VAL A 32 -7.39 -14.07 -11.68
C VAL A 32 -7.21 -14.57 -13.11
N SER A 33 -5.98 -14.94 -13.49
CA SER A 33 -5.69 -15.39 -14.86
C SER A 33 -5.83 -16.91 -15.05
N ALA A 34 -6.01 -17.67 -13.95
CA ALA A 34 -6.03 -19.13 -13.93
C ALA A 34 -4.79 -19.78 -14.58
N GLN A 35 -3.63 -19.11 -14.46
CA GLN A 35 -2.37 -19.54 -15.04
C GLN A 35 -1.24 -19.55 -14.01
N SER A 36 -0.32 -20.49 -14.15
CA SER A 36 0.95 -20.44 -13.44
C SER A 36 1.82 -19.31 -13.99
N ARG A 37 2.33 -18.47 -13.10
CA ARG A 37 3.16 -17.29 -13.43
C ARG A 37 4.36 -17.25 -12.50
N ASP A 38 5.48 -16.70 -12.97
CA ASP A 38 6.75 -16.67 -12.25
C ASP A 38 6.80 -15.63 -11.13
N HIS A 39 5.90 -14.64 -11.19
CA HIS A 39 5.87 -13.52 -10.26
C HIS A 39 4.46 -13.33 -9.72
N CYS A 40 4.20 -13.97 -8.58
CA CYS A 40 2.94 -13.90 -7.89
C CYS A 40 3.08 -13.33 -6.48
N PHE A 41 1.99 -12.72 -6.05
CA PHE A 41 1.84 -12.06 -4.77
C PHE A 41 0.65 -12.68 -4.04
N ARG A 42 0.80 -12.88 -2.73
CA ARG A 42 -0.27 -13.31 -1.86
C ARG A 42 -1.35 -12.23 -1.78
N LEU A 43 -2.61 -12.66 -1.79
CA LEU A 43 -3.79 -11.88 -1.47
C LEU A 43 -4.25 -12.29 -0.07
N GLY A 44 -3.98 -11.44 0.92
CA GLY A 44 -4.41 -11.64 2.31
C GLY A 44 -5.68 -10.87 2.65
N VAL A 45 -5.99 -10.80 3.94
CA VAL A 45 -7.10 -10.00 4.48
C VAL A 45 -7.05 -8.56 3.96
N GLY A 46 -8.19 -8.02 3.55
CA GLY A 46 -8.29 -6.67 2.99
C GLY A 46 -7.89 -6.56 1.52
N SER A 47 -7.41 -7.65 0.89
CA SER A 47 -7.19 -7.69 -0.55
C SER A 47 -8.50 -7.92 -1.30
N TRP A 48 -8.55 -7.48 -2.56
CA TRP A 48 -9.72 -7.63 -3.41
C TRP A 48 -9.33 -8.04 -4.83
N VAL A 49 -10.27 -8.66 -5.53
CA VAL A 49 -10.21 -8.93 -6.97
C VAL A 49 -11.36 -8.23 -7.66
N LYS A 50 -11.10 -7.75 -8.87
CA LYS A 50 -12.08 -7.11 -9.75
C LYS A 50 -12.66 -8.15 -10.70
N LEU A 51 -13.97 -8.37 -10.62
CA LEU A 51 -14.73 -9.28 -11.47
C LEU A 51 -15.89 -8.55 -12.13
N GLY A 52 -16.31 -9.00 -13.32
CA GLY A 52 -17.53 -8.51 -13.95
C GLY A 52 -18.76 -9.20 -13.34
N CYS A 53 -19.83 -8.44 -13.06
CA CYS A 53 -21.11 -9.04 -12.72
C CYS A 53 -21.66 -9.81 -13.94
N PRO A 54 -21.97 -11.11 -13.83
CA PRO A 54 -22.46 -11.89 -14.97
C PRO A 54 -23.84 -11.45 -15.47
N ALA A 55 -24.63 -10.76 -14.64
CA ALA A 55 -25.96 -10.29 -15.00
C ALA A 55 -25.96 -8.92 -15.69
N CYS A 56 -25.19 -7.95 -15.20
CA CYS A 56 -25.21 -6.57 -15.70
C CYS A 56 -23.87 -6.06 -16.28
N GLY A 57 -22.80 -6.84 -16.19
CA GLY A 57 -21.46 -6.44 -16.64
C GLY A 57 -20.74 -5.43 -15.74
N GLY A 58 -21.39 -4.91 -14.68
CA GLY A 58 -20.81 -3.93 -13.79
C GLY A 58 -19.64 -4.48 -12.97
N ASP A 59 -18.67 -3.62 -12.67
CA ASP A 59 -17.48 -3.96 -11.90
C ASP A 59 -17.82 -4.30 -10.44
N LEU A 60 -17.38 -5.47 -10.01
CA LEU A 60 -17.46 -6.00 -8.65
C LEU A 60 -16.05 -6.09 -8.06
N PHE A 61 -15.89 -5.59 -6.85
CA PHE A 61 -14.67 -5.74 -6.06
C PHE A 61 -14.99 -6.67 -4.91
N LEU A 62 -14.39 -7.86 -4.91
CA LEU A 62 -14.76 -8.94 -4.00
C LEU A 62 -13.50 -9.50 -3.32
N ALA A 63 -13.65 -9.99 -2.09
CA ALA A 63 -12.65 -10.87 -1.51
C ALA A 63 -12.46 -12.11 -2.42
N PRO A 64 -11.21 -12.54 -2.68
CA PRO A 64 -10.93 -13.69 -3.53
C PRO A 64 -11.38 -15.03 -2.90
N THR A 65 -11.47 -15.07 -1.57
CA THR A 65 -11.83 -16.21 -0.71
C THR A 65 -13.27 -16.10 -0.21
N ALA A 66 -13.78 -17.12 0.47
CA ALA A 66 -15.14 -17.17 1.03
C ALA A 66 -15.32 -16.36 2.33
N ASP A 67 -14.62 -15.23 2.47
CA ASP A 67 -14.60 -14.43 3.70
C ASP A 67 -16.01 -13.96 4.11
N ALA A 68 -16.25 -13.86 5.42
CA ALA A 68 -17.54 -13.44 5.98
C ALA A 68 -18.00 -12.05 5.51
N GLY A 69 -17.06 -11.18 5.13
CA GLY A 69 -17.34 -9.83 4.60
C GLY A 69 -17.57 -9.77 3.08
N ARG A 70 -17.50 -10.91 2.38
CA ARG A 70 -17.63 -10.92 0.91
C ARG A 70 -19.07 -10.58 0.50
N ALA A 71 -19.21 -9.59 -0.40
CA ALA A 71 -20.51 -9.23 -0.94
C ALA A 71 -21.14 -10.43 -1.69
N THR A 72 -22.38 -10.75 -1.32
CA THR A 72 -23.19 -11.84 -1.90
C THR A 72 -24.08 -11.38 -3.05
N THR A 73 -24.28 -10.06 -3.19
CA THR A 73 -25.07 -9.45 -4.25
C THR A 73 -24.33 -8.31 -4.95
N CYS A 74 -24.62 -8.14 -6.23
CA CYS A 74 -24.08 -7.08 -7.07
C CYS A 74 -24.68 -5.74 -6.65
N ARG A 75 -23.84 -4.78 -6.26
CA ARG A 75 -24.27 -3.42 -5.91
C ARG A 75 -24.97 -2.65 -7.04
N HIS A 76 -24.77 -3.06 -8.30
CA HIS A 76 -25.34 -2.39 -9.47
C HIS A 76 -26.74 -2.89 -9.84
N CYS A 77 -27.01 -4.19 -9.72
CA CYS A 77 -28.28 -4.80 -10.16
C CYS A 77 -28.95 -5.74 -9.15
N GLY A 78 -28.33 -5.99 -8.00
CA GLY A 78 -28.85 -6.89 -6.95
C GLY A 78 -28.69 -8.39 -7.23
N ALA A 79 -28.26 -8.79 -8.44
CA ALA A 79 -28.03 -10.21 -8.77
C ALA A 79 -26.94 -10.84 -7.88
N PRO A 80 -26.95 -12.17 -7.65
CA PRO A 80 -25.90 -12.84 -6.90
C PRO A 80 -24.50 -12.56 -7.47
N THR A 81 -23.50 -12.37 -6.60
CA THR A 81 -22.10 -12.29 -7.04
C THR A 81 -21.57 -13.66 -7.47
N PRO A 82 -20.52 -13.72 -8.30
CA PRO A 82 -19.84 -14.98 -8.61
C PRO A 82 -19.40 -15.71 -7.34
N ALA A 83 -19.20 -17.02 -7.41
CA ALA A 83 -18.55 -17.77 -6.34
C ALA A 83 -17.13 -17.22 -6.05
N PRO A 84 -16.58 -17.44 -4.84
CA PRO A 84 -15.17 -17.21 -4.57
C PRO A 84 -14.27 -17.86 -5.61
N LEU A 85 -13.12 -17.26 -5.89
CA LEU A 85 -12.15 -17.84 -6.83
C LEU A 85 -11.38 -19.00 -6.18
N LEU A 86 -11.42 -19.08 -4.85
CA LEU A 86 -10.62 -19.98 -4.05
C LEU A 86 -11.45 -20.54 -2.89
N ASP A 87 -11.33 -21.84 -2.69
CA ASP A 87 -11.94 -22.57 -1.57
C ASP A 87 -11.04 -22.60 -0.31
N ARG A 88 -9.93 -21.86 -0.34
CA ARG A 88 -8.89 -21.81 0.72
C ARG A 88 -8.68 -20.38 1.18
N ASP A 89 -8.04 -20.23 2.33
CA ASP A 89 -7.80 -18.94 2.98
C ASP A 89 -6.75 -18.07 2.28
N GLU A 90 -5.94 -18.64 1.37
CA GLU A 90 -4.88 -17.91 0.68
C GLU A 90 -5.06 -17.95 -0.84
N GLY A 91 -5.01 -16.75 -1.43
CA GLY A 91 -4.97 -16.56 -2.88
C GLY A 91 -3.67 -15.95 -3.36
N PHE A 92 -3.38 -16.17 -4.64
CA PHE A 92 -2.22 -15.58 -5.30
C PHE A 92 -2.66 -14.86 -6.56
N VAL A 93 -2.06 -13.71 -6.82
CA VAL A 93 -2.26 -12.93 -8.04
C VAL A 93 -0.93 -12.67 -8.72
N CYS A 94 -0.89 -12.76 -10.04
CA CYS A 94 0.32 -12.45 -10.78
C CYS A 94 0.55 -10.94 -10.90
N TYR A 95 1.81 -10.56 -11.10
CA TYR A 95 2.23 -9.18 -11.31
C TYR A 95 1.35 -8.45 -12.33
N GLU A 96 1.10 -9.06 -13.50
CA GLU A 96 0.34 -8.43 -14.58
C GLU A 96 -1.10 -8.13 -14.14
N ALA A 97 -1.76 -9.05 -13.46
CA ALA A 97 -3.12 -8.85 -12.96
C ALA A 97 -3.19 -7.75 -11.89
N LEU A 98 -2.18 -7.61 -11.03
CA LEU A 98 -2.06 -6.46 -10.13
C LEU A 98 -1.89 -5.15 -10.91
N ARG A 99 -0.95 -5.12 -11.88
CA ARG A 99 -0.70 -3.90 -12.66
C ARG A 99 -1.91 -3.47 -13.49
N ASP A 100 -2.69 -4.42 -14.00
CA ASP A 100 -3.93 -4.16 -14.73
C ASP A 100 -5.10 -3.73 -13.83
N GLY A 101 -4.90 -3.69 -12.50
CA GLY A 101 -5.94 -3.30 -11.54
C GLY A 101 -7.05 -4.34 -11.40
N LEU A 102 -6.75 -5.61 -11.72
CA LEU A 102 -7.67 -6.73 -11.54
C LEU A 102 -7.63 -7.30 -10.12
N ALA A 103 -6.66 -6.88 -9.32
CA ALA A 103 -6.61 -7.10 -7.89
C ALA A 103 -5.90 -5.92 -7.22
N GLY A 104 -6.03 -5.83 -5.90
CA GLY A 104 -5.31 -4.86 -5.11
C GLY A 104 -5.42 -5.13 -3.62
N TYR A 105 -4.70 -4.30 -2.87
CA TYR A 105 -4.58 -4.32 -1.43
C TYR A 105 -5.30 -3.12 -0.85
N THR A 106 -5.96 -3.32 0.29
CA THR A 106 -6.30 -2.19 1.17
C THR A 106 -5.01 -1.68 1.80
N LYS A 107 -4.85 -0.36 1.86
CA LYS A 107 -3.66 0.31 2.37
C LYS A 107 -4.02 1.26 3.49
N ASP A 108 -3.29 1.22 4.59
CA ASP A 108 -3.30 2.33 5.53
C ASP A 108 -2.32 3.42 5.07
N SER A 109 -2.65 4.67 5.37
CA SER A 109 -1.88 5.83 4.93
C SER A 109 -2.02 6.99 5.91
N ASP A 110 -1.20 8.03 5.71
CA ASP A 110 -1.32 9.29 6.46
C ASP A 110 -2.66 10.02 6.27
N PHE A 111 -3.48 9.59 5.31
CA PHE A 111 -4.82 10.13 5.05
C PHE A 111 -5.95 9.14 5.42
N GLY A 112 -5.60 8.05 6.09
CA GLY A 112 -6.50 6.97 6.49
C GLY A 112 -6.47 5.80 5.51
N MET A 113 -7.30 4.80 5.80
CA MET A 113 -7.43 3.59 4.98
C MET A 113 -7.86 3.92 3.54
N ILE A 114 -7.32 3.15 2.59
CA ILE A 114 -7.61 3.21 1.16
C ILE A 114 -7.89 1.78 0.69
N SER A 115 -9.18 1.42 0.60
CA SER A 115 -9.65 0.20 -0.06
C SER A 115 -10.12 0.49 -1.50
N TRP A 116 -10.76 -0.49 -2.14
CA TRP A 116 -11.35 -0.32 -3.47
C TRP A 116 -12.45 0.77 -3.49
N GLU A 117 -13.24 0.94 -2.42
CA GLU A 117 -14.26 1.99 -2.32
C GLU A 117 -13.64 3.38 -2.38
N GLN A 118 -12.57 3.59 -1.62
CA GLN A 118 -11.83 4.85 -1.61
C GLN A 118 -11.19 5.11 -2.99
N MET A 119 -10.60 4.09 -3.60
CA MET A 119 -10.04 4.16 -4.96
C MET A 119 -11.09 4.61 -5.99
N GLU A 120 -12.31 4.09 -5.91
CA GLU A 120 -13.39 4.47 -6.84
C GLU A 120 -13.94 5.87 -6.59
N THR A 121 -14.11 6.26 -5.33
CA THR A 121 -14.70 7.56 -4.98
C THR A 121 -13.69 8.70 -5.04
N GLY A 122 -12.39 8.41 -4.90
CA GLY A 122 -11.34 9.41 -4.77
C GLY A 122 -11.34 10.14 -3.42
N TRP A 123 -12.08 9.64 -2.43
CA TRP A 123 -12.08 10.15 -1.06
C TRP A 123 -11.50 9.08 -0.16
N THR A 124 -10.53 9.40 0.69
CA THR A 124 -9.99 8.45 1.67
C THR A 124 -11.03 8.07 2.73
N HIS A 125 -10.78 7.00 3.49
CA HIS A 125 -11.69 6.60 4.55
C HIS A 125 -11.77 7.67 5.65
N GLY A 126 -10.65 8.35 5.89
CA GLY A 126 -10.51 9.49 6.78
C GLY A 126 -9.83 9.13 8.11
N ILE A 127 -9.45 10.16 8.86
CA ILE A 127 -8.81 10.02 10.17
C ILE A 127 -9.60 10.83 11.21
N PRO A 128 -9.90 10.27 12.39
CA PRO A 128 -10.52 11.00 13.49
C PRO A 128 -9.71 12.25 13.88
N GLY A 129 -10.33 13.42 13.84
CA GLY A 129 -9.65 14.69 14.18
C GLY A 129 -8.50 15.09 13.26
N GLY A 130 -8.38 14.46 12.08
CA GLY A 130 -7.32 14.72 11.11
C GLY A 130 -7.27 16.19 10.67
N ARG A 131 -6.05 16.72 10.48
CA ARG A 131 -5.83 18.09 10.02
C ARG A 131 -4.90 18.06 8.81
N PHE A 132 -5.43 18.41 7.65
CA PHE A 132 -4.72 18.32 6.38
C PHE A 132 -4.72 19.67 5.66
N PRO A 133 -3.94 20.66 6.14
CA PRO A 133 -3.87 21.97 5.51
C PRO A 133 -3.37 21.83 4.06
N GLY A 134 -3.97 22.59 3.14
CA GLY A 134 -3.64 22.53 1.72
C GLY A 134 -4.29 21.38 0.94
N HIS A 135 -5.13 20.58 1.60
CA HIS A 135 -5.91 19.52 0.95
C HIS A 135 -7.41 19.84 0.92
N GLU A 136 -8.08 19.37 -0.13
CA GLU A 136 -9.54 19.33 -0.15
C GLU A 136 -10.02 18.24 0.83
N THR A 137 -10.85 18.63 1.79
CA THR A 137 -11.30 17.75 2.86
C THR A 137 -12.81 17.79 3.05
N ARG A 138 -13.37 16.72 3.61
CA ARG A 138 -14.74 16.68 4.12
C ARG A 138 -14.81 15.86 5.40
N THR A 139 -15.81 16.15 6.22
CA THR A 139 -16.02 15.43 7.49
C THR A 139 -17.21 14.46 7.35
N THR A 140 -17.04 13.22 7.79
CA THR A 140 -18.12 12.23 7.85
C THR A 140 -19.08 12.54 9.01
N SER A 141 -20.24 11.88 9.05
CA SER A 141 -21.17 11.97 10.19
C SER A 141 -20.54 11.52 11.52
N GLU A 142 -19.49 10.73 11.46
CA GLU A 142 -18.74 10.22 12.61
C GLU A 142 -17.59 11.16 13.04
N GLY A 143 -17.41 12.29 12.35
CA GLY A 143 -16.35 13.26 12.66
C GLY A 143 -14.99 12.92 12.05
N TRP A 144 -14.91 11.95 11.14
CA TRP A 144 -13.64 11.57 10.50
C TRP A 144 -13.37 12.50 9.32
N VAL A 145 -12.12 12.94 9.20
CA VAL A 145 -11.73 13.88 8.14
C VAL A 145 -11.15 13.11 6.97
N GLN A 146 -11.87 13.13 5.84
CA GLN A 146 -11.48 12.51 4.58
C GLN A 146 -10.71 13.51 3.71
N VAL A 147 -9.78 13.00 2.92
CA VAL A 147 -9.01 13.78 1.95
C VAL A 147 -9.39 13.38 0.54
N LYS A 148 -9.57 14.36 -0.36
CA LYS A 148 -9.74 14.09 -1.79
C LYS A 148 -8.38 13.81 -2.42
N LEU A 149 -8.27 12.68 -3.10
CA LEU A 149 -7.09 12.29 -3.87
C LEU A 149 -7.46 11.87 -5.30
N PRO A 150 -6.57 12.03 -6.28
CA PRO A 150 -6.80 11.52 -7.63
C PRO A 150 -7.00 10.00 -7.63
N ARG A 151 -8.03 9.51 -8.34
CA ARG A 151 -8.31 8.07 -8.43
C ARG A 151 -7.15 7.26 -8.99
N ALA A 152 -6.43 7.80 -9.97
CA ALA A 152 -5.24 7.17 -10.53
C ALA A 152 -4.14 6.97 -9.48
N THR A 153 -3.99 7.94 -8.57
CA THR A 153 -3.05 7.86 -7.45
C THR A 153 -3.45 6.76 -6.47
N LEU A 154 -4.73 6.71 -6.07
CA LEU A 154 -5.24 5.66 -5.19
C LEU A 154 -5.12 4.27 -5.84
N SER A 155 -5.39 4.18 -7.14
CA SER A 155 -5.25 2.94 -7.91
C SER A 155 -3.80 2.46 -7.99
N GLU A 156 -2.82 3.36 -8.15
CA GLU A 156 -1.41 2.98 -8.10
C GLU A 156 -1.02 2.45 -6.71
N LEU A 157 -1.51 3.09 -5.66
CA LEU A 157 -1.22 2.68 -4.29
C LEU A 157 -1.81 1.30 -3.97
N THR A 158 -3.08 1.05 -4.31
CA THR A 158 -3.73 -0.24 -4.03
C THR A 158 -3.17 -1.39 -4.87
N ARG A 159 -2.60 -1.13 -6.06
CA ARG A 159 -1.88 -2.16 -6.84
C ARG A 159 -0.43 -2.38 -6.42
N THR A 160 0.07 -1.63 -5.42
CA THR A 160 1.43 -1.80 -4.91
C THR A 160 1.42 -2.82 -3.76
N PRO A 161 2.31 -3.83 -3.74
CA PRO A 161 2.40 -4.81 -2.67
C PRO A 161 2.64 -4.18 -1.30
N ASN A 162 2.35 -4.93 -0.23
CA ASN A 162 2.71 -4.49 1.12
C ASN A 162 4.21 -4.62 1.35
N PHE A 163 4.71 -3.90 2.35
CA PHE A 163 6.05 -4.10 2.90
C PHE A 163 5.94 -4.70 4.31
N VAL A 164 7.03 -5.32 4.78
CA VAL A 164 7.09 -5.90 6.12
C VAL A 164 7.01 -4.77 7.14
N THR A 165 6.09 -4.89 8.09
CA THR A 165 6.01 -4.01 9.25
C THR A 165 5.58 -4.78 10.49
N TRP A 166 5.80 -4.19 11.66
CA TRP A 166 5.36 -4.76 12.94
C TRP A 166 3.98 -4.27 13.36
N GLN A 167 3.68 -2.98 13.19
CA GLN A 167 2.44 -2.37 13.71
C GLN A 167 1.43 -1.98 12.60
N GLY A 168 1.59 -2.53 11.40
CA GLY A 168 0.77 -2.21 10.22
C GLY A 168 1.49 -1.29 9.23
N ASP A 169 1.08 -1.34 7.97
CA ASP A 169 1.71 -0.57 6.89
C ASP A 169 1.09 0.81 6.75
N ARG A 170 1.87 1.87 7.02
CA ARG A 170 1.41 3.24 6.83
C ARG A 170 2.11 3.88 5.64
N TRP A 171 1.41 3.99 4.52
CA TRP A 171 1.96 4.61 3.33
C TRP A 171 2.06 6.14 3.47
N LEU A 172 3.25 6.69 3.22
CA LEU A 172 3.49 8.13 3.34
C LEU A 172 3.17 8.91 2.06
N PHE A 173 2.71 10.15 2.21
CA PHE A 173 2.38 11.05 1.09
C PHE A 173 3.18 12.35 1.09
N GLN A 174 3.62 12.81 -0.08
CA GLN A 174 4.14 14.16 -0.30
C GLN A 174 3.10 14.98 -1.08
N GLY A 175 2.38 15.86 -0.37
CA GLY A 175 1.17 16.48 -0.93
C GLY A 175 0.16 15.39 -1.28
N THR A 176 -0.32 15.36 -2.52
CA THR A 176 -1.29 14.36 -2.99
C THR A 176 -0.65 13.12 -3.60
N GLN A 177 0.68 13.01 -3.63
CA GLN A 177 1.38 11.89 -4.26
C GLN A 177 1.92 10.91 -3.20
N PRO A 178 1.67 9.60 -3.33
CA PRO A 178 2.27 8.60 -2.48
C PRO A 178 3.77 8.59 -2.73
N MET A 179 4.54 8.48 -1.65
CA MET A 179 5.98 8.38 -1.72
C MET A 179 6.39 6.95 -2.07
N ILE A 180 7.59 6.78 -2.60
CA ILE A 180 8.17 5.48 -2.97
C ILE A 180 8.76 4.86 -1.72
N TYR A 181 8.35 3.66 -1.33
CA TYR A 181 8.99 2.92 -0.25
C TYR A 181 10.38 2.45 -0.69
N VAL A 182 11.42 2.87 0.05
CA VAL A 182 12.84 2.57 -0.27
C VAL A 182 13.47 1.55 0.68
N GLY A 183 12.75 1.13 1.71
CA GLY A 183 13.18 0.07 2.61
C GLY A 183 13.27 0.52 4.06
N GLU A 184 13.81 -0.38 4.88
CA GLU A 184 14.19 -0.07 6.25
C GLU A 184 15.60 0.49 6.30
N TRP A 185 15.79 1.59 7.03
CA TRP A 185 17.11 2.20 7.21
C TRP A 185 17.63 1.99 8.62
N LYS A 186 18.93 1.74 8.70
CA LYS A 186 19.74 1.71 9.91
C LYS A 186 20.71 2.88 9.93
N LYS A 187 21.51 3.03 10.97
CA LYS A 187 22.37 4.21 11.16
C LYS A 187 23.31 4.45 9.97
N ARG A 188 23.88 3.35 9.46
CA ARG A 188 24.74 3.35 8.26
C ARG A 188 24.03 3.87 7.01
N ASP A 189 22.74 3.60 6.85
CA ASP A 189 21.97 4.08 5.70
C ASP A 189 21.77 5.59 5.79
N PHE A 190 21.49 6.13 6.99
CA PHE A 190 21.45 7.59 7.21
C PHE A 190 22.80 8.26 6.96
N GLU A 191 23.91 7.65 7.37
CA GLU A 191 25.26 8.14 7.05
C GLU A 191 25.49 8.17 5.53
N THR A 192 25.08 7.11 4.83
CA THR A 192 25.26 6.96 3.39
C THR A 192 24.44 7.98 2.59
N HIS A 193 23.19 8.23 3.00
CA HIS A 193 22.26 9.10 2.28
C HIS A 193 22.27 10.56 2.78
N SER A 194 23.00 10.86 3.86
CA SER A 194 23.08 12.21 4.39
C SER A 194 23.67 13.19 3.35
N PRO A 195 23.08 14.38 3.18
CA PRO A 195 23.65 15.42 2.35
C PRO A 195 25.08 15.77 2.78
N ARG A 196 25.95 16.07 1.81
CA ARG A 196 27.37 16.37 2.09
C ARG A 196 27.50 17.50 3.12
N GLY A 197 28.18 17.21 4.23
CA GLY A 197 28.42 18.18 5.31
C GLY A 197 27.30 18.25 6.36
N MET A 198 26.22 17.48 6.21
CA MET A 198 25.18 17.31 7.22
C MET A 198 25.48 16.07 8.09
N PRO A 199 25.53 16.19 9.42
CA PRO A 199 25.62 15.02 10.29
C PRO A 199 24.42 14.08 10.08
N ALA A 200 24.65 12.76 10.08
CA ALA A 200 23.61 11.76 9.86
C ALA A 200 22.44 11.87 10.86
N GLU A 201 22.71 12.25 12.10
CA GLU A 201 21.69 12.50 13.12
C GLU A 201 20.78 13.69 12.75
N GLU A 202 21.36 14.75 12.18
CA GLU A 202 20.60 15.92 11.76
C GLU A 202 19.75 15.60 10.53
N PHE A 203 20.28 14.77 9.63
CA PHE A 203 19.50 14.26 8.51
C PHE A 203 18.36 13.35 8.99
N PHE A 204 18.62 12.43 9.93
CA PHE A 204 17.61 11.59 10.56
C PHE A 204 16.45 12.41 11.13
N LYS A 205 16.75 13.50 11.86
CA LYS A 205 15.74 14.44 12.39
C LYS A 205 14.82 15.01 11.31
N GLN A 206 15.36 15.33 10.13
CA GLN A 206 14.59 15.90 9.03
C GLN A 206 13.73 14.86 8.31
N VAL A 207 14.17 13.60 8.29
CA VAL A 207 13.46 12.50 7.63
C VAL A 207 12.30 11.98 8.49
N MET A 208 12.45 11.93 9.81
CA MET A 208 11.43 11.40 10.72
C MET A 208 10.23 12.34 10.87
N ARG A 209 9.01 11.85 10.57
CA ARG A 209 7.77 12.64 10.76
C ARG A 209 7.45 12.90 12.23
N ASP A 210 7.62 11.88 13.05
CA ASP A 210 7.31 11.90 14.48
C ASP A 210 8.60 11.77 15.29
N TYR A 211 9.56 12.68 15.05
CA TYR A 211 10.89 12.62 15.66
C TYR A 211 10.81 12.70 17.20
N ASP A 212 11.37 11.69 17.85
CA ASP A 212 11.72 11.70 19.28
C ASP A 212 13.25 11.74 19.42
N PRO A 213 13.81 12.72 20.17
CA PRO A 213 15.25 12.84 20.41
C PRO A 213 15.97 11.58 20.88
N ARG A 214 15.25 10.66 21.54
CA ARG A 214 15.81 9.41 22.05
C ARG A 214 16.05 8.40 20.94
N LEU A 215 15.31 8.47 19.83
CA LEU A 215 15.34 7.45 18.76
C LEU A 215 16.71 7.29 18.13
N TRP A 216 17.47 8.38 17.96
CA TRP A 216 18.79 8.31 17.32
C TRP A 216 19.73 7.29 17.98
N SER A 217 19.66 7.18 19.31
CA SER A 217 20.47 6.22 20.07
C SER A 217 20.03 4.77 19.88
N TYR A 218 18.81 4.54 19.35
CA TYR A 218 18.20 3.22 19.15
C TYR A 218 17.95 2.89 17.69
N VAL A 219 18.38 3.72 16.72
CA VAL A 219 18.12 3.54 15.28
C VAL A 219 18.39 2.12 14.79
N ASP A 220 19.46 1.49 15.27
CA ASP A 220 19.81 0.13 14.83
C ASP A 220 18.86 -0.95 15.39
N ASN A 221 18.16 -0.65 16.49
CA ASN A 221 17.27 -1.56 17.23
C ASN A 221 15.77 -1.30 16.96
N VAL A 222 15.43 -0.31 16.14
CA VAL A 222 14.04 -0.04 15.73
C VAL A 222 13.87 -0.24 14.23
N CYS A 223 12.65 -0.52 13.78
CA CYS A 223 12.32 -0.61 12.35
C CYS A 223 11.94 0.78 11.86
N ILE A 224 12.77 1.39 11.00
CA ILE A 224 12.53 2.72 10.44
C ILE A 224 12.22 2.55 8.96
N TYR A 225 10.96 2.73 8.58
CA TYR A 225 10.48 2.58 7.20
C TYR A 225 10.62 3.91 6.47
N VAL A 226 11.45 3.94 5.44
CA VAL A 226 11.80 5.16 4.72
C VAL A 226 11.12 5.19 3.36
N PHE A 227 10.63 6.38 3.02
CA PHE A 227 9.99 6.69 1.77
C PHE A 227 10.67 7.88 1.10
N ARG A 228 10.63 7.92 -0.22
CA ARG A 228 11.20 9.01 -1.04
C ARG A 228 10.12 9.62 -1.93
N GLY A 229 10.02 10.94 -1.94
CA GLY A 229 9.15 11.67 -2.85
C GLY A 229 9.61 11.48 -4.29
N SER A 230 8.72 10.99 -5.17
CA SER A 230 9.06 10.67 -6.56
C SER A 230 9.53 11.88 -7.38
N GLN A 231 9.02 13.08 -7.07
CA GLN A 231 9.35 14.31 -7.81
C GLN A 231 10.50 15.10 -7.19
N THR A 232 10.61 15.10 -5.86
CA THR A 232 11.53 15.99 -5.13
C THR A 232 12.77 15.27 -4.60
N GLY A 233 12.72 13.93 -4.50
CA GLY A 233 13.75 13.14 -3.84
C GLY A 233 13.79 13.30 -2.31
N VAL A 234 12.88 14.10 -1.72
CA VAL A 234 12.83 14.31 -0.27
C VAL A 234 12.44 13.01 0.42
N TYR A 235 13.15 12.67 1.48
CA TYR A 235 12.86 11.49 2.30
C TYR A 235 11.89 11.83 3.44
N ALA A 236 11.04 10.87 3.77
CA ALA A 236 10.24 10.87 4.98
C ALA A 236 10.20 9.45 5.55
N ALA A 237 10.10 9.34 6.87
CA ALA A 237 10.04 8.04 7.53
C ALA A 237 9.14 8.06 8.76
N TYR A 238 8.74 6.86 9.15
CA TYR A 238 8.19 6.57 10.46
C TYR A 238 8.88 5.33 11.03
N TYR A 239 8.61 5.02 12.29
CA TYR A 239 9.22 3.89 12.98
C TYR A 239 8.17 3.08 13.72
N ASP A 240 8.46 1.79 13.88
CA ASP A 240 7.79 0.91 14.84
C ASP A 240 8.79 0.45 15.89
N VAL A 241 8.26 0.09 17.06
CA VAL A 241 8.98 -0.62 18.12
C VAL A 241 8.31 -1.98 18.33
N ASP A 242 9.13 -3.01 18.54
CA ASP A 242 8.70 -4.30 19.08
C ASP A 242 8.41 -4.17 20.58
#